data_AF-A0A1H8NTM9-F1
#
_entry.id   AF-A0A1H8NTM9-F1
#
_cell.length_a   1.000
_cell.length_b   1.000
_cell.length_c   1.000
_cell.angle_alpha   90.00
_cell.angle_beta   90.00
_cell.angle_gamma   90.00
#
_symmetry.space_group_name_H-M   'P 1'
#
loop_
_entity.id
_entity.type
_entity.pdbx_description
1 polymer ?
#
loop_
_entity_poly.entity_id
_entity_poly.type
_entity_poly.pdbx_seq_one_letter_code
_entity_poly.pdbx_strand_id
1 'polypeptide(L)'
;MSDRLPSDHDAVETHRASLERVGRTDRPKVVVPDDAAVPTDEVVRVVIDGRTCHARIETSLQGDTEITGAYDTPTLARDPGDGENRLQTWVSDADVTVGGSVLLDVVTEGFKYGLRAPGERTVYEATEQPSDSLSSIADELTE
;
A
#
# COMPACT_ATOMS: atom_id res chain seq x y z
N MET A 1 14.58 14.85 -8.19
CA MET A 1 15.48 14.75 -7.01
C MET A 1 14.66 14.08 -5.94
N SER A 2 15.13 13.05 -5.25
CA SER A 2 14.32 12.40 -4.20
C SER A 2 14.49 13.15 -2.89
N ASP A 3 13.42 13.83 -2.46
CA ASP A 3 13.37 14.43 -1.13
C ASP A 3 13.14 13.33 -0.08
N ARG A 4 13.75 13.45 1.10
CA ARG A 4 13.52 12.49 2.19
C ARG A 4 12.45 13.04 3.10
N LEU A 5 11.34 12.32 3.18
CA LEU A 5 10.13 12.77 3.86
C LEU A 5 9.88 11.92 5.12
N PRO A 6 10.12 12.45 6.32
CA PRO A 6 9.72 11.79 7.56
C PRO A 6 8.21 11.55 7.60
N SER A 7 7.78 10.46 8.22
CA SER A 7 6.37 10.11 8.35
C SER A 7 5.52 11.12 9.13
N ASP A 8 6.14 11.99 9.93
CA ASP A 8 5.48 13.07 10.68
C ASP A 8 5.64 14.46 10.04
N HIS A 9 6.11 14.51 8.79
CA HIS A 9 6.19 15.75 8.02
C HIS A 9 4.80 16.19 7.55
N ASP A 10 4.53 17.50 7.49
CA ASP A 10 3.24 18.08 7.08
C ASP A 10 2.79 17.74 5.64
N ALA A 11 3.66 17.11 4.85
CA ALA A 11 3.35 16.69 3.47
C ALA A 11 2.96 15.20 3.40
N VAL A 12 3.01 14.49 4.52
CA VAL A 12 2.50 13.13 4.67
C VAL A 12 1.18 13.20 5.39
N GLU A 13 0.11 12.81 4.71
CA GLU A 13 -1.18 12.64 5.35
C GLU A 13 -1.28 11.24 5.95
N THR A 14 -1.56 11.13 7.24
CA THR A 14 -1.67 9.83 7.92
C THR A 14 -3.13 9.54 8.26
N HIS A 15 -3.63 8.44 7.73
CA HIS A 15 -4.94 7.90 8.08
C HIS A 15 -4.79 6.66 8.95
N ARG A 16 -5.75 6.49 9.86
CA ARG A 16 -5.85 5.27 10.67
C ARG A 16 -6.68 4.24 9.90
N ALA A 17 -6.02 3.19 9.45
CA ALA A 17 -6.65 2.08 8.74
C ALA A 17 -6.87 0.88 9.68
N SER A 18 -7.88 0.05 9.38
CA SER A 18 -8.19 -1.14 10.18
C SER A 18 -7.44 -2.34 9.64
N LEU A 19 -6.88 -3.17 10.52
CA LEU A 19 -6.26 -4.44 10.14
C LEU A 19 -7.25 -5.57 10.43
N GLU A 20 -7.76 -6.23 9.40
CA GLU A 20 -8.79 -7.26 9.49
C GLU A 20 -8.34 -8.57 8.86
N ARG A 21 -9.22 -9.58 8.86
CA ARG A 21 -8.99 -10.87 8.18
C ARG A 21 -9.87 -11.00 6.95
N VAL A 22 -9.33 -11.65 5.93
CA VAL A 22 -10.08 -12.07 4.74
C VAL A 22 -10.90 -13.32 5.06
N GLY A 23 -12.17 -13.14 5.42
CA GLY A 23 -13.10 -14.25 5.64
C GLY A 23 -12.60 -15.23 6.71
N ARG A 24 -12.66 -16.55 6.42
CA ARG A 24 -12.18 -17.60 7.33
C ARG A 24 -10.68 -17.90 7.21
N THR A 25 -10.02 -17.34 6.22
CA THR A 25 -8.59 -17.52 6.03
C THR A 25 -7.88 -16.54 6.95
N ASP A 26 -6.88 -16.99 7.70
CA ASP A 26 -6.06 -16.11 8.58
C ASP A 26 -5.24 -15.05 7.81
N ARG A 27 -5.56 -14.80 6.53
CA ARG A 27 -4.89 -13.81 5.71
C ARG A 27 -5.31 -12.40 6.16
N PRO A 28 -4.36 -11.53 6.52
CA PRO A 28 -4.68 -10.16 6.90
C PRO A 28 -5.11 -9.34 5.69
N LYS A 29 -5.93 -8.32 5.93
CA LYS A 29 -6.26 -7.25 5.00
C LYS A 29 -6.25 -5.91 5.72
N VAL A 30 -5.88 -4.85 5.04
CA VAL A 30 -5.99 -3.48 5.56
C VAL A 30 -7.22 -2.85 4.94
N VAL A 31 -8.20 -2.45 5.75
CA VAL A 31 -9.36 -1.68 5.31
C VAL A 31 -9.01 -0.21 5.39
N VAL A 32 -9.06 0.44 4.23
CA VAL A 32 -8.67 1.83 4.03
C VAL A 32 -9.87 2.73 4.33
N PRO A 33 -9.72 3.78 5.14
CA PRO A 33 -10.81 4.73 5.38
C PRO A 33 -11.10 5.55 4.11
N ASP A 34 -12.37 5.88 3.88
CA ASP A 34 -12.82 6.60 2.67
C ASP A 34 -12.09 7.93 2.44
N ASP A 35 -11.71 8.61 3.53
CA ASP A 35 -11.05 9.92 3.51
C ASP A 35 -9.61 9.86 2.97
N ALA A 36 -9.00 8.66 2.87
CA ALA A 36 -7.64 8.48 2.33
C ALA A 36 -7.55 8.56 0.80
N ALA A 37 -8.70 8.60 0.10
CA ALA A 37 -8.80 8.82 -1.35
C ALA A 37 -7.84 7.98 -2.22
N VAL A 38 -7.58 6.72 -1.85
CA VAL A 38 -6.68 5.84 -2.61
C VAL A 38 -7.32 5.38 -3.93
N PRO A 39 -6.54 5.18 -5.02
CA PRO A 39 -7.09 4.75 -6.30
C PRO A 39 -7.51 3.29 -6.24
N THR A 40 -8.77 2.98 -6.60
CA THR A 40 -9.30 1.62 -6.62
C THR A 40 -8.96 0.89 -7.92
N ASP A 41 -8.77 -0.43 -7.85
CA ASP A 41 -8.39 -1.31 -8.97
C ASP A 41 -6.99 -1.04 -9.57
N GLU A 42 -6.19 -0.21 -8.89
CA GLU A 42 -4.84 0.15 -9.32
C GLU A 42 -3.76 -0.54 -8.47
N VAL A 43 -2.57 -0.66 -9.05
CA VAL A 43 -1.37 -1.12 -8.32
C VAL A 43 -0.56 0.08 -7.91
N VAL A 44 -0.42 0.26 -6.60
CA VAL A 44 0.34 1.34 -5.98
C VAL A 44 1.60 0.81 -5.31
N ARG A 45 2.55 1.71 -5.05
CA ARG A 45 3.71 1.39 -4.22
C ARG A 45 3.33 1.52 -2.75
N VAL A 46 3.74 0.55 -1.95
CA VAL A 46 3.55 0.58 -0.49
C VAL A 46 4.87 0.31 0.18
N VAL A 47 5.26 1.17 1.11
CA VAL A 47 6.44 0.97 1.94
C VAL A 47 6.02 0.29 3.24
N ILE A 48 6.54 -0.91 3.51
CA ILE A 48 6.28 -1.69 4.72
C ILE A 48 7.62 -2.04 5.35
N ASP A 49 7.83 -1.70 6.62
CA ASP A 49 9.12 -1.92 7.31
C ASP A 49 10.33 -1.41 6.49
N GLY A 50 10.18 -0.21 5.91
CA GLY A 50 11.19 0.43 5.05
C GLY A 50 11.40 -0.23 3.67
N ARG A 51 10.68 -1.32 3.35
CA ARG A 51 10.77 -2.02 2.06
C ARG A 51 9.69 -1.52 1.12
N THR A 52 10.07 -1.16 -0.11
CA THR A 52 9.10 -0.81 -1.15
C THR A 52 8.53 -2.07 -1.80
N CYS A 53 7.23 -2.24 -1.69
CA CYS A 53 6.44 -3.30 -2.28
C CYS A 53 5.36 -2.72 -3.21
N HIS A 54 4.59 -3.60 -3.83
CA HIS A 54 3.49 -3.28 -4.73
C HIS A 54 2.21 -3.90 -4.17
N ALA A 55 1.15 -3.11 -4.06
CA ALA A 55 -0.14 -3.57 -3.59
C ALA A 55 -1.21 -3.20 -4.59
N ARG A 56 -2.13 -4.12 -4.87
CA ARG A 56 -3.36 -3.80 -5.59
C ARG A 56 -4.37 -3.28 -4.59
N ILE A 57 -4.96 -2.13 -4.89
CA ILE A 57 -6.09 -1.60 -4.13
C ILE A 57 -7.35 -2.24 -4.67
N GLU A 58 -8.06 -2.96 -3.81
CA GLU A 58 -9.27 -3.70 -4.18
C GLU A 58 -10.49 -3.06 -3.54
N THR A 59 -11.65 -3.26 -4.16
CA THR A 59 -12.94 -2.92 -3.55
C THR A 59 -13.61 -4.20 -3.08
N SER A 60 -13.92 -4.27 -1.79
CA SER A 60 -14.60 -5.40 -1.18
C SER A 60 -16.02 -5.55 -1.74
N LEU A 61 -16.64 -6.71 -1.54
CA LEU A 61 -18.05 -6.91 -1.91
C LEU A 61 -19.03 -5.98 -1.15
N GLN A 62 -18.58 -5.41 -0.02
CA GLN A 62 -19.36 -4.44 0.77
C GLN A 62 -19.14 -3.00 0.29
N GLY A 63 -18.19 -2.76 -0.63
CA GLY A 63 -17.84 -1.44 -1.15
C GLY A 63 -16.64 -0.79 -0.46
N ASP A 64 -16.07 -1.41 0.58
CA ASP A 64 -14.91 -0.88 1.28
C ASP A 64 -13.65 -0.99 0.43
N THR A 65 -12.76 -0.01 0.54
CA THR A 65 -11.44 -0.08 -0.09
C THR A 65 -10.48 -0.88 0.78
N GLU A 66 -9.80 -1.87 0.21
CA GLU A 66 -8.93 -2.76 0.96
C GLU A 66 -7.62 -3.13 0.26
N ILE A 67 -6.61 -3.43 1.07
CA ILE A 67 -5.31 -3.95 0.63
C ILE A 67 -5.17 -5.36 1.21
N THR A 68 -5.21 -6.38 0.36
CA THR A 68 -5.14 -7.79 0.79
C THR A 68 -3.73 -8.37 0.75
N GLY A 69 -2.79 -7.67 0.11
CA GLY A 69 -1.40 -8.12 0.03
C GLY A 69 -0.45 -7.06 -0.52
N ALA A 70 0.83 -7.28 -0.28
CA ALA A 70 1.93 -6.49 -0.81
C ALA A 70 3.02 -7.42 -1.31
N TYR A 71 3.55 -7.16 -2.51
CA TYR A 71 4.44 -8.07 -3.22
C TYR A 71 5.66 -7.34 -3.79
N ASP A 72 6.72 -8.08 -4.08
CA ASP A 72 7.98 -7.48 -4.54
C ASP A 72 7.88 -6.86 -5.95
N THR A 73 6.92 -7.30 -6.77
CA THR A 73 6.75 -6.80 -8.15
C THR A 73 5.30 -6.42 -8.46
N PRO A 74 5.05 -5.49 -9.39
CA PRO A 74 3.68 -5.12 -9.77
C PRO A 74 2.95 -6.28 -10.46
N THR A 75 3.66 -7.17 -11.15
CA THR A 75 3.07 -8.38 -11.74
C THR A 75 2.49 -9.28 -10.66
N LEU A 76 3.24 -9.54 -9.59
CA LEU A 76 2.74 -10.32 -8.44
C LEU A 76 1.60 -9.60 -7.71
N ALA A 77 1.60 -8.27 -7.67
CA ALA A 77 0.47 -7.55 -7.09
C ALA A 77 -0.83 -7.71 -7.90
N ARG A 78 -0.74 -7.88 -9.22
CA ARG A 78 -1.90 -8.11 -10.11
C ARG A 78 -2.36 -9.56 -10.09
N ASP A 79 -1.41 -10.48 -10.09
CA ASP A 79 -1.63 -11.93 -10.09
C ASP A 79 -0.69 -12.59 -9.08
N PRO A 80 -1.12 -12.75 -7.82
CA PRO A 80 -0.22 -13.14 -6.74
C PRO A 80 0.20 -14.61 -6.78
N GLY A 81 -0.66 -15.51 -7.25
CA GLY A 81 -0.39 -16.96 -7.23
C GLY A 81 0.14 -17.44 -5.87
N ASP A 82 1.29 -18.12 -5.88
CA ASP A 82 2.04 -18.55 -4.69
C ASP A 82 3.14 -17.55 -4.25
N GLY A 83 3.08 -16.31 -4.73
CA GLY A 83 4.04 -15.26 -4.41
C GLY A 83 4.04 -14.88 -2.92
N GLU A 84 5.21 -14.52 -2.40
CA GLU A 84 5.36 -14.13 -0.99
C GLU A 84 4.62 -12.82 -0.70
N ASN A 85 3.59 -12.92 0.15
CA ASN A 85 2.83 -11.76 0.60
C ASN A 85 3.54 -11.06 1.77
N ARG A 86 4.24 -9.96 1.46
CA ARG A 86 4.97 -9.15 2.43
C ARG A 86 4.08 -8.53 3.51
N LEU A 87 2.81 -8.27 3.21
CA LEU A 87 1.86 -7.79 4.22
C LEU A 87 1.62 -8.86 5.29
N GLN A 88 1.48 -10.12 4.88
CA GLN A 88 1.30 -11.22 5.83
C GLN A 88 2.56 -11.44 6.68
N THR A 89 3.74 -11.39 6.05
CA THR A 89 5.03 -11.49 6.76
C THR A 89 5.17 -10.37 7.77
N TRP A 90 4.87 -9.12 7.39
CA TRP A 90 4.94 -7.97 8.27
C TRP A 90 3.97 -8.06 9.45
N VAL A 91 2.71 -8.43 9.22
CA VAL A 91 1.72 -8.61 10.30
C VAL A 91 2.14 -9.70 11.29
N SER A 92 2.89 -10.70 10.84
CA SER A 92 3.37 -11.78 11.71
C SER A 92 4.61 -11.41 12.53
N ASP A 93 5.39 -10.43 12.07
CA ASP A 93 6.67 -10.02 12.67
C ASP A 93 6.54 -8.74 13.51
N ALA A 94 5.68 -7.81 13.08
CA ALA A 94 5.43 -6.56 13.77
C ALA A 94 4.45 -6.72 14.95
N ASP A 95 4.48 -5.75 15.87
CA ASP A 95 3.56 -5.65 17.01
C ASP A 95 2.17 -5.12 16.57
N VAL A 96 1.63 -5.65 15.47
CA VAL A 96 0.29 -5.34 14.95
C VAL A 96 -0.60 -6.56 15.07
N THR A 97 -1.83 -6.35 15.51
CA THR A 97 -2.80 -7.44 15.72
C THR A 97 -4.02 -7.24 14.83
N VAL A 98 -4.48 -8.32 14.21
CA VAL A 98 -5.77 -8.34 13.51
C VAL A 98 -6.90 -7.94 14.48
N GLY A 99 -7.78 -7.06 14.03
CA GLY A 99 -8.79 -6.37 14.84
C GLY A 99 -8.29 -5.06 15.44
N GLY A 100 -6.99 -4.76 15.27
CA GLY A 100 -6.39 -3.48 15.60
C GLY A 100 -6.35 -2.51 14.42
N SER A 101 -5.44 -1.55 14.50
CA SER A 101 -5.27 -0.51 13.49
C SER A 101 -3.82 -0.37 13.08
N VAL A 102 -3.62 0.03 11.83
CA VAL A 102 -2.32 0.43 11.27
C VAL A 102 -2.39 1.88 10.80
N LEU A 103 -1.24 2.49 10.58
CA LEU A 103 -1.15 3.83 9.99
C LEU A 103 -0.90 3.69 8.49
N LEU A 104 -1.77 4.31 7.70
CA LEU A 104 -1.61 4.46 6.27
C LEU A 104 -1.16 5.89 5.99
N ASP A 105 0.05 6.04 5.48
CA ASP A 105 0.63 7.32 5.10
C ASP A 105 0.48 7.54 3.61
N VAL A 106 -0.09 8.67 3.22
CA VAL A 106 -0.12 9.17 1.84
C VAL A 106 1.18 9.95 1.61
N VAL A 107 2.14 9.33 0.92
CA VAL A 107 3.45 9.93 0.61
C VAL A 107 3.39 10.66 -0.72
N THR A 108 2.71 10.06 -1.68
CA THR A 108 2.41 10.64 -2.98
C THR A 108 1.06 10.09 -3.38
N GLU A 109 0.04 10.96 -3.32
CA GLU A 109 -1.34 10.63 -3.68
C GLU A 109 -1.39 9.85 -4.99
N GLY A 110 -2.22 8.81 -5.05
CA GLY A 110 -2.37 7.95 -6.23
C GLY A 110 -1.20 7.00 -6.52
N PHE A 111 -0.03 7.13 -5.88
CA PHE A 111 1.17 6.41 -6.33
C PHE A 111 1.96 5.70 -5.23
N LYS A 112 2.22 6.38 -4.11
CA LYS A 112 3.08 5.86 -3.04
C LYS A 112 2.47 6.09 -1.68
N TYR A 113 2.39 4.99 -0.93
CA TYR A 113 1.86 4.95 0.42
C TYR A 113 2.86 4.29 1.35
N GLY A 114 2.69 4.51 2.65
CA GLY A 114 3.39 3.81 3.70
C GLY A 114 2.42 3.08 4.61
N LEU A 115 2.78 1.89 5.07
CA LEU A 115 2.08 1.17 6.13
C LEU A 115 3.01 1.01 7.32
N ARG A 116 2.52 1.40 8.50
CA ARG A 116 3.27 1.34 9.76
C ARG A 116 2.42 0.84 10.91
N ALA A 117 3.06 0.23 11.91
CA ALA A 117 2.42 -0.01 13.18
C ALA A 117 2.24 1.34 13.92
N PRO A 118 1.21 1.48 14.76
CA PRO A 118 1.06 2.65 15.60
C PRO A 118 2.32 2.88 16.47
N GLY A 119 2.84 4.11 16.46
CA GLY A 119 4.01 4.49 17.26
C GLY A 119 5.36 4.29 16.56
N GLU A 120 5.41 3.60 15.42
CA GLU A 120 6.61 3.54 14.59
C GLU A 120 6.83 4.84 13.83
N ARG A 121 8.06 5.14 13.43
CA ARG A 121 8.41 6.26 12.54
C ARG A 121 9.23 5.74 11.39
N THR A 122 9.04 6.30 10.21
CA THR A 122 9.85 5.95 9.04
C THR A 122 10.17 7.18 8.21
N VAL A 123 11.10 7.04 7.28
CA VAL A 123 11.44 8.08 6.31
C VAL A 123 11.19 7.52 4.93
N TYR A 124 10.34 8.21 4.18
CA TYR A 124 10.04 7.88 2.81
C TYR A 124 10.96 8.63 1.87
N GLU A 125 11.31 7.99 0.76
CA GLU A 125 11.79 8.72 -0.40
C GLU A 125 10.58 9.28 -1.13
N ALA A 126 10.42 10.60 -1.16
CA ALA A 126 9.42 11.26 -1.98
C ALA A 126 9.80 10.99 -3.45
N THR A 127 9.08 10.05 -4.06
CA THR A 127 9.16 9.81 -5.50
C THR A 127 8.03 10.58 -6.13
N GLU A 128 8.38 11.67 -6.82
CA GLU A 128 7.48 12.33 -7.76
C GLU A 128 6.86 11.25 -8.65
N GLN A 129 5.54 11.30 -8.89
CA GLN A 129 4.90 10.41 -9.86
C GLN A 129 5.71 10.49 -11.16
N PRO A 130 6.03 9.36 -11.82
CA PRO A 130 6.57 9.44 -13.17
C PRO A 130 5.59 10.28 -13.97
N SER A 131 6.05 11.39 -14.56
CA SER A 131 5.20 12.23 -15.40
C SER A 131 4.39 11.33 -16.33
N ASP A 132 3.08 11.57 -16.42
CA ASP A 132 2.09 10.87 -17.27
C ASP A 132 2.63 10.40 -18.65
N SER A 133 3.64 11.11 -19.16
CA SER A 133 4.41 10.78 -20.35
C SER A 133 5.11 9.41 -20.38
N LEU A 134 5.29 8.68 -19.27
CA LEU A 134 5.86 7.32 -19.30
C LEU A 134 4.81 6.20 -19.38
N SER A 135 3.57 6.46 -18.96
CA SER A 135 2.46 5.51 -19.12
C SER A 135 2.02 5.43 -20.59
N SER A 136 2.20 6.49 -21.38
CA SER A 136 1.94 6.49 -22.82
C SER A 136 2.91 5.66 -23.67
N ILE A 137 4.06 5.21 -23.13
CA ILE A 137 5.04 4.43 -23.91
C ILE A 137 4.74 2.91 -23.81
N ALA A 138 3.88 2.49 -22.90
CA ALA A 138 3.51 1.08 -22.75
C ALA A 138 2.41 0.61 -23.72
N ASP A 139 1.72 1.53 -24.40
CA ASP A 139 0.64 1.21 -25.36
C ASP A 139 1.07 1.22 -26.84
N GLU A 140 2.31 1.64 -27.18
CA GLU A 140 2.75 1.77 -28.59
C GLU A 140 3.65 0.60 -29.07
N LEU A 141 3.44 -0.62 -28.57
CA LEU A 141 4.10 -1.83 -29.13
C LEU A 141 3.16 -3.03 -29.36
N THR A 142 1.87 -2.78 -29.54
CA THR A 142 0.97 -3.76 -30.15
C THR A 142 0.17 -3.06 -31.25
N GLU A 143 0.51 -3.48 -32.48
CA GLU A 143 -0.04 -3.17 -33.81
C GLU A 143 0.47 -1.93 -34.57
#